data_AF-K9ZDN5-F1
#
_entry.id   AF-K9ZDN5-F1
#
_cell.length_a   1.000
_cell.length_b   1.000
_cell.length_c   1.000
_cell.angle_alpha   90.00
_cell.angle_beta   90.00
_cell.angle_gamma   90.00
#
_symmetry.space_group_name_H-M   'P 1'
#
loop_
_entity.id
_entity.type
_entity.pdbx_description
1 polymer ?
#
loop_
_entity_poly.entity_id
_entity_poly.type
_entity_poly.pdbx_seq_one_letter_code
_entity_poly.pdbx_strand_id
1 'polypeptide(L)'
;MLKRPLVVKQPEIGGLIREFCLLTGLTQEQFGAYLGVTYGTINRWENGRSKSSPMAMDKIEQKLGEWGEQGKILLRKYLVK
;
A
#
# COMPACT_ATOMS: atom_id res chain seq x y z
N MET A 1 11.79 11.43 19.82
CA MET A 1 11.72 10.97 18.41
C MET A 1 11.18 9.55 18.38
N LEU A 2 9.90 9.36 18.12
CA LEU A 2 9.29 8.03 18.03
C LEU A 2 9.65 7.41 16.67
N LYS A 3 10.68 6.55 16.64
CA LYS A 3 10.96 5.67 15.51
C LYS A 3 10.23 4.35 15.76
N ARG A 4 9.07 4.17 15.14
CA ARG A 4 8.47 2.84 14.92
C ARG A 4 8.44 2.63 13.42
N PRO A 5 9.39 1.86 12.84
CA PRO A 5 9.23 1.43 11.47
C PRO A 5 8.10 0.40 11.48
N LEU A 6 6.96 0.75 10.91
CA LEU A 6 5.91 -0.22 10.59
C LEU A 6 6.47 -1.13 9.48
N VAL A 7 7.30 -2.09 9.87
CA VAL A 7 7.77 -3.18 9.00
C VAL A 7 6.63 -4.18 8.93
N VAL A 8 5.67 -3.89 8.06
CA VAL A 8 4.63 -4.81 7.62
C VAL A 8 5.30 -6.08 7.10
N LYS A 9 4.87 -7.26 7.55
CA LYS A 9 5.46 -8.52 7.08
C LYS A 9 4.96 -8.76 5.66
N GLN A 10 5.86 -8.79 4.69
CA GLN A 10 5.54 -9.35 3.36
C GLN A 10 4.93 -10.75 3.58
N PRO A 11 3.74 -11.07 3.06
CA PRO A 11 3.07 -10.53 1.85
C PRO A 11 1.95 -9.49 2.07
N GLU A 12 1.84 -8.87 3.24
CA GLU A 12 0.63 -8.12 3.63
C GLU A 12 0.41 -6.82 2.79
N ILE A 13 1.47 -6.08 2.42
CA ILE A 13 1.31 -4.85 1.63
C ILE A 13 0.85 -5.12 0.19
N GLY A 14 1.31 -6.21 -0.42
CA GLY A 14 0.91 -6.60 -1.76
C GLY A 14 -0.58 -6.93 -1.82
N GLY A 15 -1.08 -7.62 -0.80
CA GLY A 15 -2.50 -7.87 -0.62
C GLY A 15 -3.31 -6.58 -0.47
N LEU A 16 -2.84 -5.64 0.35
CA LEU A 16 -3.50 -4.34 0.54
C LEU A 16 -3.64 -3.57 -0.78
N ILE A 17 -2.55 -3.46 -1.55
CA ILE A 17 -2.55 -2.71 -2.81
C ILE A 17 -3.52 -3.35 -3.81
N ARG A 18 -3.48 -4.68 -3.93
CA ARG A 18 -4.35 -5.43 -4.83
C ARG A 18 -5.82 -5.26 -4.47
N GLU A 19 -6.17 -5.41 -3.19
CA GLU A 19 -7.56 -5.27 -2.75
C GLU A 19 -8.07 -3.84 -2.92
N PHE A 20 -7.22 -2.83 -2.61
CA PHE A 20 -7.56 -1.44 -2.85
C PHE A 20 -7.82 -1.14 -4.33
N CYS A 21 -6.96 -1.62 -5.24
CA CYS A 21 -7.14 -1.46 -6.67
C CYS A 21 -8.44 -2.10 -7.17
N LEU A 22 -8.77 -3.31 -6.70
CA LEU A 22 -10.02 -3.99 -7.04
C LEU A 22 -11.26 -3.22 -6.55
N LEU A 23 -11.22 -2.67 -5.33
CA LEU A 23 -12.36 -1.95 -4.75
C LEU A 23 -12.57 -0.56 -5.35
N THR A 24 -11.50 0.06 -5.87
CA THR A 24 -11.54 1.41 -6.47
C THR A 24 -11.59 1.43 -7.99
N GLY A 25 -11.36 0.28 -8.63
CA GLY A 25 -11.23 0.18 -10.09
C GLY A 25 -9.93 0.78 -10.63
N LEU A 26 -8.95 1.08 -9.77
CA LEU A 26 -7.65 1.59 -10.18
C LEU A 26 -6.78 0.47 -10.76
N THR A 27 -5.98 0.80 -11.78
CA THR A 27 -4.92 -0.09 -12.25
C THR A 27 -3.64 0.06 -11.42
N GLN A 28 -2.75 -0.92 -11.50
CA GLN A 28 -1.42 -0.85 -10.86
C GLN A 28 -0.61 0.34 -11.36
N GLU A 29 -0.71 0.68 -12.65
CA GLU A 29 -0.07 1.86 -13.24
C GLU A 29 -0.62 3.15 -12.63
N GLN A 30 -1.95 3.28 -12.52
CA GLN A 30 -2.59 4.47 -11.96
C GLN A 30 -2.23 4.65 -10.49
N PHE A 31 -2.25 3.57 -9.72
CA PHE A 31 -1.87 3.59 -8.32
C PHE A 31 -0.37 3.87 -8.15
N GLY A 32 0.48 3.26 -8.98
CA GLY A 32 1.92 3.54 -9.01
C GLY A 32 2.23 5.01 -9.31
N ALA A 33 1.57 5.57 -10.33
CA ALA A 33 1.72 6.98 -10.70
C ALA A 33 1.38 7.92 -9.54
N TYR A 34 0.31 7.64 -8.78
CA TYR A 34 -0.04 8.41 -7.59
C TYR A 34 1.06 8.34 -6.50
N LEU A 35 1.62 7.15 -6.28
CA LEU A 35 2.70 6.96 -5.32
C LEU A 35 4.05 7.54 -5.80
N GLY A 36 4.16 7.91 -7.08
CA GLY A 36 5.39 8.36 -7.72
C GLY A 36 6.36 7.21 -8.00
N VAL A 37 5.84 5.99 -8.23
CA VAL A 37 6.60 4.79 -8.57
C VAL A 37 6.10 4.17 -9.87
N THR A 38 6.90 3.32 -10.48
CA THR A 38 6.50 2.63 -11.70
C THR A 38 5.58 1.45 -11.42
N TYR A 39 4.83 1.02 -12.44
CA TYR A 39 4.12 -0.27 -12.44
C TYR A 39 5.00 -1.42 -11.95
N GLY A 40 6.24 -1.51 -12.45
CA GLY A 40 7.16 -2.58 -12.09
C GLY A 40 7.47 -2.63 -10.59
N THR A 41 7.47 -1.47 -9.92
CA THR A 41 7.61 -1.40 -8.46
C THR A 41 6.37 -1.94 -7.76
N ILE A 42 5.16 -1.56 -8.18
CA ILE A 42 3.91 -2.10 -7.65
C ILE A 42 3.83 -3.61 -7.84
N ASN A 43 4.09 -4.10 -9.05
CA ASN A 43 4.08 -5.52 -9.37
C ASN A 43 5.07 -6.33 -8.50
N ARG A 44 6.25 -5.78 -8.19
CA ARG A 44 7.19 -6.43 -7.26
C ARG A 44 6.66 -6.46 -5.84
N TRP A 45 6.00 -5.41 -5.36
CA TRP A 45 5.40 -5.39 -4.02
C TRP A 45 4.24 -6.39 -3.92
N GLU A 46 3.35 -6.43 -4.91
CA GLU A 46 2.23 -7.37 -4.96
C GLU A 46 2.67 -8.84 -4.97
N ASN A 47 3.78 -9.14 -5.65
CA ASN A 47 4.34 -10.48 -5.72
C ASN A 47 5.39 -10.76 -4.62
N GLY A 48 5.55 -9.89 -3.62
CA GLY A 48 6.51 -10.07 -2.52
C GLY A 48 7.99 -10.10 -2.95
N ARG A 49 8.31 -9.58 -4.13
CA ARG A 49 9.67 -9.55 -4.71
C ARG A 49 10.52 -8.40 -4.19
N SER A 50 9.93 -7.39 -3.56
CA SER A 50 10.64 -6.30 -2.88
C SER A 50 9.79 -5.69 -1.76
N LYS A 51 10.46 -4.97 -0.84
CA LYS A 51 9.79 -4.19 0.20
C LYS A 51 9.53 -2.76 -0.29
N SER A 52 8.41 -2.17 0.12
CA SER A 52 8.18 -0.74 -0.02
C SER A 52 9.10 0.04 0.90
N SER A 53 9.46 1.26 0.51
CA SER A 53 10.19 2.18 1.39
C SER A 53 9.21 2.80 2.40
N PRO A 54 9.69 3.32 3.54
CA PRO A 54 8.84 4.06 4.49
C PRO A 54 8.06 5.20 3.82
N MET A 55 8.71 5.96 2.93
CA MET A 55 8.05 7.04 2.19
C MET A 55 6.91 6.54 1.28
N ALA A 56 7.07 5.36 0.68
CA ALA A 56 6.00 4.75 -0.11
C ALA A 56 4.85 4.29 0.79
N MET A 57 5.16 3.75 1.98
CA MET A 57 4.15 3.40 2.98
C MET A 57 3.34 4.61 3.44
N ASP A 58 3.99 5.73 3.76
CA ASP A 58 3.31 6.96 4.17
C ASP A 58 2.31 7.44 3.10
N LYS A 59 2.70 7.39 1.82
CA LYS A 59 1.80 7.74 0.70
C LYS A 59 0.64 6.75 0.53
N ILE A 60 0.88 5.46 0.75
CA ILE A 60 -0.18 4.44 0.72
C ILE A 60 -1.18 4.72 1.85
N GLU A 61 -0.71 4.93 3.07
CA GLU A 61 -1.56 5.25 4.23
C GLU A 61 -2.37 6.52 4.01
N GLN A 62 -1.74 7.57 3.50
CA GLN A 62 -2.42 8.81 3.13
C GLN A 62 -3.54 8.55 2.11
N LYS A 63 -3.26 7.79 1.05
CA LYS A 63 -4.25 7.52 0.00
C LYS A 63 -5.45 6.75 0.50
N LEU A 64 -5.21 5.72 1.31
CA LEU A 64 -6.28 4.95 1.91
C LEU A 64 -7.06 5.80 2.93
N GLY A 65 -6.40 6.71 3.64
CA GLY A 65 -7.07 7.69 4.50
C GLY A 65 -8.01 8.63 3.73
N GLU A 66 -7.58 9.12 2.56
CA GLU A 66 -8.39 9.96 1.66
C GLU A 66 -9.63 9.22 1.12
N TRP A 67 -9.53 7.90 0.94
CA TRP A 67 -10.65 7.06 0.49
C TRP A 67 -11.72 6.84 1.59
N GLY A 68 -11.48 7.35 2.80
CA GLY A 68 -12.45 7.34 3.89
C GLY A 68 -12.43 6.06 4.71
N GLU A 69 -13.59 5.69 5.27
CA GLU A 69 -13.65 4.60 6.26
C GLU A 69 -13.25 3.24 5.69
N GLN A 70 -13.54 2.98 4.41
CA GLN A 70 -13.15 1.75 3.74
C GLN A 70 -11.63 1.58 3.67
N GLY A 71 -10.90 2.67 3.42
CA GLY A 71 -9.44 2.63 3.43
C GLY A 71 -8.86 2.42 4.82
N LYS A 72 -9.47 3.01 5.86
CA LYS A 72 -9.07 2.73 7.26
C LYS A 72 -9.32 1.27 7.66
N ILE A 73 -10.38 0.65 7.13
CA ILE A 73 -10.66 -0.79 7.34
C ILE A 73 -9.55 -1.64 6.69
N LEU A 74 -9.18 -1.34 5.44
CA LEU A 74 -8.06 -2.01 4.76
C LEU A 74 -6.74 -1.84 5.52
N LEU A 75 -6.42 -0.62 5.97
CA LEU A 75 -5.23 -0.35 6.76
C LEU A 75 -5.21 -1.21 8.03
N ARG A 76 -6.34 -1.30 8.75
CA ARG A 76 -6.44 -2.18 9.93
C ARG A 76 -6.28 -3.65 9.59
N LYS A 77 -6.90 -4.12 8.50
CA LYS A 77 -6.83 -5.52 8.05
C LYS A 77 -5.40 -5.98 7.76
N TYR A 78 -4.56 -5.10 7.21
CA TYR A 78 -3.22 -5.48 6.72
C TYR A 78 -2.06 -4.96 7.57
N LEU A 79 -2.22 -3.85 8.30
CA LEU A 79 -1.12 -3.20 9.02
C LEU A 79 -1.20 -3.35 10.55
N VAL A 80 -2.35 -3.74 11.09
CA VAL A 80 -2.53 -3.91 12.54
C VAL A 80 -2.56 -5.40 12.86
N LYS A 81 -1.46 -5.90 13.44
CA LYS A 81 -1.36 -7.17 14.17
C LYS A 81 -0.95 -6.89 15.60
#